data_AF-A0ABC8W1K2-F1
#
_entry.id   AF-A0ABC8W1K2-F1
#
_cell.length_a   1.000
_cell.length_b   1.000
_cell.length_c   1.000
_cell.angle_alpha   90.00
_cell.angle_beta   90.00
_cell.angle_gamma   90.00
#
_symmetry.space_group_name_H-M   'P 1'
#
loop_
_entity.id
_entity.type
_entity.pdbx_description
1 polymer ?
#
loop_
_entity_poly.entity_id
_entity_poly.type
_entity_poly.pdbx_seq_one_letter_code
_entity_poly.pdbx_strand_id
1 'polypeptide(L)'
;MASTAAALNRALVAAMCVVLLHSSMGQQPTSAPPCHNNTGQQPAPTPVPAPAPAPAVDCTSYCSSQCQSNCTANMGADLARCDADYATNFNGCYGYCTNRTCPGKSCDHSGCGIGNCSCKNDNARGCCQECSDILSSTYFQCRYFIERTVPRCMNSCMNDCNEKCTQG
;
A
#
# COMPACT_ATOMS: atom_id res chain seq x y z
N MET A 1 23.13 9.95 43.25
CA MET A 1 23.79 10.48 42.04
C MET A 1 22.73 10.60 40.96
N ALA A 2 22.39 11.82 40.56
CA ALA A 2 21.41 12.11 39.53
C ALA A 2 22.03 11.89 38.14
N SER A 3 21.24 11.39 37.18
CA SER A 3 21.60 11.42 35.76
C SER A 3 20.45 12.04 34.97
N THR A 4 20.63 13.32 34.66
CA THR A 4 19.92 14.08 33.64
C THR A 4 20.84 14.19 32.42
N ALA A 5 20.37 13.72 31.26
CA ALA A 5 20.70 14.13 29.88
C ALA A 5 20.21 13.01 28.94
N ALA A 6 19.59 13.22 27.78
CA ALA A 6 19.13 14.42 27.11
C ALA A 6 18.07 13.99 26.07
N ALA A 7 17.14 14.89 25.78
CA ALA A 7 16.20 14.83 24.67
C ALA A 7 16.94 14.81 23.33
N LEU A 8 16.38 14.09 22.33
CA LEU A 8 16.32 14.48 20.91
C LEU A 8 15.80 13.31 20.07
N ASN A 9 14.64 13.48 19.46
CA ASN A 9 14.16 12.92 18.17
C ASN A 9 12.66 13.27 18.08
N ARG A 10 12.26 14.54 17.91
CA ARG A 10 12.00 15.15 16.58
C ARG A 10 11.56 14.07 15.58
N ALA A 11 10.28 13.79 15.36
CA ALA A 11 9.30 14.64 14.67
C ALA A 11 9.92 15.37 13.47
N LEU A 12 9.95 14.72 12.29
CA LEU A 12 10.00 15.32 10.94
C LEU A 12 10.16 14.25 9.85
N VAL A 13 9.04 13.81 9.25
CA VAL A 13 8.90 13.53 7.81
C VAL A 13 7.45 13.90 7.47
N ALA A 14 7.08 15.17 7.33
CA ALA A 14 7.28 16.02 6.15
C ALA A 14 6.78 15.37 4.85
N ALA A 15 5.47 15.51 4.63
CA ALA A 15 4.85 15.99 3.40
C ALA A 15 5.48 15.55 2.06
N MET A 16 4.82 14.60 1.39
CA MET A 16 4.82 14.52 -0.07
C MET A 16 3.44 14.09 -0.56
N CYS A 17 2.68 15.05 -1.11
CA CYS A 17 1.74 14.89 -2.23
C CYS A 17 0.98 16.21 -2.45
N VAL A 18 1.72 17.25 -2.84
CA VAL A 18 1.17 18.40 -3.56
C VAL A 18 2.10 18.63 -4.74
N VAL A 19 1.78 18.04 -5.89
CA VAL A 19 1.82 18.67 -7.22
C VAL A 19 1.12 17.69 -8.15
N LEU A 20 -0.04 18.06 -8.68
CA LEU A 20 -0.42 17.83 -10.09
C LEU A 20 -1.70 18.62 -10.36
N LEU A 21 -1.47 19.92 -10.59
CA LEU A 21 -2.41 20.82 -11.24
C LEU A 21 -2.75 20.27 -12.63
N HIS A 22 -4.05 20.18 -12.95
CA HIS A 22 -4.49 20.21 -14.33
C HIS A 22 -5.43 21.41 -14.53
N SER A 23 -4.85 22.43 -15.14
CA SER A 23 -5.45 23.63 -15.68
C SER A 23 -6.53 23.30 -16.72
N SER A 24 -7.70 23.93 -16.61
CA SER A 24 -8.57 24.14 -17.76
C SER A 24 -9.36 25.44 -17.58
N MET A 25 -8.67 26.55 -17.90
CA MET A 25 -9.29 27.85 -18.17
C MET A 25 -9.16 28.06 -19.67
N GLY A 26 -10.29 28.14 -20.36
CA GLY A 26 -10.33 28.46 -21.78
C GLY A 26 -11.75 28.43 -22.30
N GLN A 27 -12.46 29.56 -22.20
CA GLN A 27 -13.01 30.22 -23.39
C GLN A 27 -13.58 31.60 -23.03
N GLN A 28 -13.05 32.59 -23.73
CA GLN A 28 -13.35 34.00 -23.67
C GLN A 28 -14.68 34.30 -24.39
N PRO A 29 -15.41 35.37 -24.05
CA PRO A 29 -16.70 35.70 -24.66
C PRO A 29 -16.51 36.25 -26.07
N THR A 30 -17.18 35.68 -27.06
CA THR A 30 -17.23 36.24 -28.42
C THR A 30 -18.38 37.23 -28.54
N SER A 31 -18.02 38.42 -28.99
CA SER A 31 -18.83 39.62 -29.18
C SER A 31 -19.91 39.48 -30.27
N ALA A 32 -21.01 40.21 -30.10
CA ALA A 32 -22.04 40.52 -31.12
C ALA A 32 -21.73 41.88 -31.82
N PRO A 33 -22.51 42.43 -32.79
CA PRO A 33 -23.27 41.93 -33.96
C PRO A 33 -22.90 42.77 -35.26
N PRO A 34 -23.60 42.83 -36.45
CA PRO A 34 -25.00 43.28 -36.64
C PRO A 34 -25.85 42.60 -37.76
N CYS A 35 -27.17 42.62 -37.52
CA CYS A 35 -28.33 42.75 -38.42
C CYS A 35 -28.33 42.18 -39.86
N HIS A 36 -29.21 41.20 -40.09
CA HIS A 36 -30.04 41.17 -41.30
C HIS A 36 -31.50 40.85 -40.96
N ASN A 37 -32.36 41.76 -41.39
CA ASN A 37 -33.81 41.74 -41.31
C ASN A 37 -34.36 40.71 -42.29
N ASN A 38 -35.02 39.65 -41.80
CA ASN A 38 -35.94 38.86 -42.61
C ASN A 38 -37.10 38.40 -41.74
N THR A 39 -38.28 38.88 -42.12
CA THR A 39 -39.59 38.56 -41.56
C THR A 39 -39.96 37.14 -41.99
N GLY A 40 -39.86 36.18 -41.08
CA GLY A 40 -40.28 34.80 -41.29
C GLY A 40 -40.59 34.16 -39.94
N GLN A 41 -41.77 33.53 -39.82
CA GLN A 41 -42.31 32.93 -38.59
C GLN A 41 -41.26 32.17 -37.78
N GLN A 42 -41.06 32.59 -36.53
CA GLN A 42 -40.30 31.83 -35.52
C GLN A 42 -41.13 30.59 -35.13
N PRO A 43 -40.68 29.36 -35.40
CA PRO A 43 -41.31 28.18 -34.83
C PRO A 43 -41.16 28.23 -33.31
N ALA A 44 -42.20 27.82 -32.58
CA ALA A 44 -42.14 27.74 -31.12
C ALA A 44 -40.90 26.93 -30.68
N PRO A 45 -40.18 27.36 -29.63
CA PRO A 45 -39.02 26.63 -29.15
C PRO A 45 -39.43 25.22 -28.73
N THR A 46 -38.87 24.22 -29.40
CA THR A 46 -38.96 22.81 -29.00
C THR A 46 -38.39 22.70 -27.59
N PRO A 47 -39.07 22.04 -26.63
CA PRO A 47 -38.49 21.78 -25.32
C PRO A 47 -37.15 21.05 -25.49
N VAL A 48 -36.07 21.64 -24.97
CA VAL A 48 -34.79 20.94 -24.82
C VAL A 48 -35.06 19.77 -23.87
N PRO A 49 -34.78 18.51 -24.25
CA PRO A 49 -34.86 17.40 -23.33
C PRO A 49 -33.99 17.69 -22.11
N ALA A 50 -34.55 17.56 -20.91
CA ALA A 50 -33.78 17.66 -19.69
C ALA A 50 -32.53 16.76 -19.81
N PRO A 51 -31.33 17.22 -19.38
CA PRO A 51 -30.15 16.38 -19.32
C PRO A 51 -30.50 15.07 -18.62
N ALA A 52 -30.19 13.93 -19.25
CA ALA A 52 -30.35 12.64 -18.61
C ALA A 52 -29.63 12.70 -17.25
N PRO A 53 -30.23 12.19 -16.16
CA PRO A 53 -29.55 12.11 -14.88
C PRO A 53 -28.20 11.45 -15.08
N ALA A 54 -27.14 12.03 -14.50
CA ALA A 54 -25.85 11.36 -14.44
C ALA A 54 -26.07 9.93 -13.89
N PRO A 55 -25.38 8.91 -14.42
CA PRO A 55 -25.56 7.54 -13.94
C PRO A 55 -25.38 7.54 -12.42
N ALA A 56 -26.39 7.05 -11.70
CA ALA A 56 -26.29 6.83 -10.27
C ALA A 56 -25.06 5.94 -10.07
N VAL A 57 -24.06 6.48 -9.38
CA VAL A 57 -22.87 5.69 -9.05
C VAL A 57 -23.36 4.56 -8.17
N ASP A 58 -23.27 3.31 -8.63
CA ASP A 58 -23.48 2.17 -7.76
C ASP A 58 -22.30 2.12 -6.79
N CYS A 59 -22.46 2.84 -5.67
CA CYS A 59 -21.45 2.96 -4.63
C CYS A 59 -20.99 1.59 -4.13
N THR A 60 -21.91 0.62 -4.05
CA THR A 60 -21.58 -0.72 -3.59
C THR A 60 -20.60 -1.40 -4.54
N SER A 61 -20.89 -1.37 -5.84
CA SER A 61 -20.01 -1.96 -6.86
C SER A 61 -18.66 -1.25 -6.92
N TYR A 62 -18.67 0.08 -6.98
CA TYR A 62 -17.46 0.89 -7.02
C TYR A 62 -16.57 0.64 -5.79
N CYS A 63 -17.13 0.77 -4.59
CA CYS A 63 -16.40 0.60 -3.34
C CYS A 63 -15.87 -0.82 -3.18
N SER A 64 -16.64 -1.85 -3.57
CA SER A 64 -16.18 -3.23 -3.50
C SER A 64 -14.91 -3.47 -4.32
N SER A 65 -14.85 -2.96 -5.56
CA SER A 65 -13.68 -3.11 -6.43
C SER A 65 -12.45 -2.36 -5.89
N GLN A 66 -12.64 -1.13 -5.41
CA GLN A 66 -11.55 -0.30 -4.90
C GLN A 66 -10.97 -0.88 -3.60
N CYS A 67 -11.86 -1.28 -2.69
CA CYS A 67 -11.45 -1.88 -1.42
C CYS A 67 -10.78 -3.23 -1.61
N GLN A 68 -11.25 -4.05 -2.54
CA GLN A 68 -10.61 -5.33 -2.82
C GLN A 68 -9.18 -5.14 -3.36
N SER A 69 -8.99 -4.23 -4.31
CA SER A 69 -7.65 -3.90 -4.82
C SER A 69 -6.74 -3.39 -3.71
N ASN A 70 -7.20 -2.41 -2.93
CA ASN A 70 -6.41 -1.79 -1.86
C ASN A 70 -6.05 -2.78 -0.75
N CYS A 71 -7.00 -3.56 -0.26
CA CYS A 71 -6.72 -4.54 0.80
C CYS A 71 -5.82 -5.67 0.33
N THR A 72 -5.92 -6.09 -0.94
CA THR A 72 -5.00 -7.08 -1.52
C THR A 72 -3.58 -6.52 -1.62
N ALA A 73 -3.43 -5.28 -2.09
CA ALA A 73 -2.14 -4.61 -2.17
C ALA A 73 -1.49 -4.43 -0.79
N ASN A 74 -2.26 -3.99 0.21
CA ASN A 74 -1.79 -3.84 1.59
C ASN A 74 -1.36 -5.19 2.18
N MET A 75 -2.17 -6.24 2.00
CA MET A 75 -1.80 -7.59 2.44
C MET A 75 -0.49 -8.05 1.80
N GLY A 76 -0.30 -7.81 0.50
CA GLY A 76 0.94 -8.15 -0.19
C GLY A 76 2.15 -7.39 0.38
N ALA A 77 2.00 -6.09 0.64
CA ALA A 77 3.04 -5.27 1.24
C ALA A 77 3.40 -5.73 2.67
N ASP A 78 2.39 -6.07 3.48
CA ASP A 78 2.60 -6.55 4.84
C ASP A 78 3.25 -7.94 4.88
N LEU A 79 2.86 -8.85 3.98
CA LEU A 79 3.53 -10.15 3.84
C LEU A 79 5.00 -9.98 3.41
N ALA A 80 5.26 -9.11 2.43
CA ALA A 80 6.62 -8.79 2.01
C ALA A 80 7.45 -8.21 3.15
N ARG A 81 6.83 -7.45 4.07
CA ARG A 81 7.48 -6.97 5.28
C ARG A 81 7.83 -8.11 6.25
N CYS A 82 6.93 -9.07 6.47
CA CYS A 82 7.24 -10.27 7.27
C CYS A 82 8.45 -11.03 6.68
N ASP A 83 8.52 -11.17 5.36
CA ASP A 83 9.63 -11.84 4.67
C ASP A 83 10.96 -11.05 4.83
N ALA A 84 10.91 -9.72 4.66
CA ALA A 84 12.08 -8.86 4.82
C ALA A 84 12.61 -8.85 6.27
N ASP A 85 11.71 -8.80 7.25
CA ASP A 85 12.06 -8.84 8.66
C ASP A 85 12.67 -10.20 9.02
N TYR A 86 12.11 -11.31 8.54
CA TYR A 86 12.72 -12.62 8.75
C TYR A 86 14.12 -12.67 8.15
N ALA A 87 14.30 -12.27 6.89
CA ALA A 87 15.59 -12.33 6.22
C ALA A 87 16.65 -11.48 6.94
N THR A 88 16.27 -10.28 7.39
CA THR A 88 17.15 -9.37 8.15
C THR A 88 17.59 -9.99 9.48
N ASN A 89 16.62 -10.49 10.26
CA ASN A 89 16.90 -11.11 11.56
C ASN A 89 17.70 -12.41 11.41
N PHE A 90 17.39 -13.21 10.40
CA PHE A 90 18.10 -14.45 10.11
C PHE A 90 19.55 -14.18 9.74
N ASN A 91 19.81 -13.24 8.83
CA ASN A 91 21.16 -12.86 8.44
C ASN A 91 21.97 -12.33 9.63
N GLY A 92 21.34 -11.55 10.51
CA GLY A 92 21.96 -11.08 11.76
C GLY A 92 22.33 -12.23 12.70
N CYS A 93 21.37 -13.14 12.97
CA CYS A 93 21.58 -14.31 13.82
C CYS A 93 22.66 -15.24 13.25
N TYR A 94 22.55 -15.58 11.96
CA TYR A 94 23.47 -16.47 11.28
C TYR A 94 24.88 -15.89 11.21
N GLY A 95 25.02 -14.60 10.87
CA GLY A 95 26.31 -13.90 10.85
C GLY A 95 26.95 -13.87 12.23
N TYR A 96 26.17 -13.60 13.28
CA TYR A 96 26.65 -13.64 14.66
C TYR A 96 27.12 -15.05 15.08
N CYS A 97 26.31 -16.07 14.82
CA CYS A 97 26.63 -17.46 15.17
C CYS A 97 27.87 -17.96 14.42
N THR A 98 27.92 -17.77 13.10
CA THR A 98 29.05 -18.23 12.29
C THR A 98 30.35 -17.51 12.65
N ASN A 99 30.32 -16.22 12.97
CA ASN A 99 31.50 -15.49 13.42
C ASN A 99 32.08 -16.04 14.73
N ARG A 100 31.24 -16.58 15.62
CA ARG A 100 31.68 -17.20 16.88
C ARG A 100 32.11 -18.66 16.72
N THR A 101 31.34 -19.44 15.97
CA THR A 101 31.46 -20.91 15.94
C THR A 101 32.30 -21.42 14.75
N CYS A 102 32.45 -20.61 13.70
CA CYS A 102 33.13 -21.02 12.45
C CYS A 102 33.81 -19.81 11.75
N PRO A 103 34.81 -19.15 12.38
CA PRO A 103 35.50 -18.01 11.77
C PRO A 103 36.14 -18.43 10.43
N GLY A 104 35.74 -17.77 9.33
CA GLY A 104 36.22 -18.05 7.98
C GLY A 104 35.62 -19.27 7.28
N LYS A 105 34.54 -19.86 7.81
CA LYS A 105 33.82 -21.00 7.21
C LYS A 105 32.31 -20.75 7.19
N SER A 106 31.84 -19.92 6.26
CA SER A 106 30.41 -19.71 5.97
C SER A 106 29.87 -20.74 4.96
N CYS A 107 28.55 -20.79 4.81
CA CYS A 107 27.90 -21.52 3.73
C CYS A 107 28.00 -20.75 2.41
N ASP A 108 29.22 -20.50 1.92
CA ASP A 108 29.47 -19.62 0.76
C ASP A 108 28.83 -20.08 -0.56
N HIS A 109 28.29 -21.30 -0.61
CA HIS A 109 27.64 -21.88 -1.80
C HIS A 109 26.40 -22.72 -1.46
N SER A 110 25.90 -22.60 -0.24
CA SER A 110 24.91 -23.53 0.30
C SER A 110 23.73 -22.75 0.89
N GLY A 111 22.50 -23.10 0.50
CA GLY A 111 21.31 -22.33 0.84
C GLY A 111 20.97 -22.43 2.32
N CYS A 112 21.24 -21.37 3.07
CA CYS A 112 20.63 -21.08 4.36
C CYS A 112 19.41 -20.19 4.16
N GLY A 113 18.24 -20.65 4.60
CA GLY A 113 17.00 -19.88 4.59
C GLY A 113 15.90 -20.58 5.39
N ILE A 114 14.68 -20.06 5.29
CA ILE A 114 13.51 -20.61 5.98
C ILE A 114 13.35 -22.09 5.64
N GLY A 115 13.51 -22.96 6.63
CA GLY A 115 13.28 -24.40 6.48
C GLY A 115 14.29 -25.12 5.59
N ASN A 116 15.38 -24.47 5.17
CA ASN A 116 16.46 -25.13 4.45
C ASN A 116 17.82 -24.65 4.95
N CYS A 117 18.57 -25.61 5.52
CA CYS A 117 19.93 -25.42 5.99
C CYS A 117 20.85 -26.41 5.28
N SER A 118 20.89 -26.31 3.95
CA SER A 118 21.80 -27.10 3.15
C SER A 118 23.16 -26.45 3.26
N CYS A 119 24.03 -26.98 4.13
CA CYS A 119 25.38 -26.49 4.40
C CYS A 119 26.35 -27.67 4.55
N LYS A 120 27.50 -27.61 3.87
CA LYS A 120 28.55 -28.63 4.01
C LYS A 120 29.29 -28.54 5.35
N ASN A 121 29.41 -27.34 5.90
CA ASN A 121 30.03 -27.14 7.20
C ASN A 121 28.99 -27.42 8.31
N ASP A 122 29.28 -28.38 9.18
CA ASP A 122 28.34 -28.80 10.23
C ASP A 122 28.04 -27.69 11.23
N ASN A 123 29.02 -26.85 11.59
CA ASN A 123 28.82 -25.74 12.51
C ASN A 123 27.93 -24.66 11.89
N ALA A 124 28.17 -24.31 10.63
CA ALA A 124 27.34 -23.35 9.90
C ALA A 124 25.93 -23.90 9.66
N ARG A 125 25.78 -25.22 9.44
CA ARG A 125 24.48 -25.89 9.39
C ARG A 125 23.73 -25.77 10.71
N GLY A 126 24.42 -26.02 11.83
CA GLY A 126 23.85 -25.87 13.18
C GLY A 126 23.36 -24.44 13.43
N CYS A 127 24.19 -23.44 13.13
CA CYS A 127 23.82 -22.03 13.21
C CYS A 127 22.56 -21.70 12.39
N CYS A 128 22.47 -22.23 11.17
CA CYS A 128 21.28 -22.04 10.34
C CYS A 128 20.02 -22.65 10.96
N GLN A 129 20.11 -23.88 11.46
CA GLN A 129 18.99 -24.58 12.06
C GLN A 129 18.49 -23.83 13.29
N GLU A 130 19.40 -23.46 14.19
CA GLU A 130 19.07 -22.72 15.40
C GLU A 130 18.42 -21.36 15.09
N CYS A 131 19.04 -20.57 14.20
CA CYS A 131 18.49 -19.27 13.82
C CYS A 131 17.14 -19.41 13.09
N SER A 132 16.98 -20.43 12.24
CA SER A 132 15.72 -20.69 11.55
C SER A 132 14.63 -21.06 12.55
N ASP A 133 14.92 -21.96 13.51
CA ASP A 133 13.96 -22.43 14.50
C ASP A 133 13.45 -21.28 15.38
N ILE A 134 14.37 -20.45 15.89
CA ILE A 134 14.02 -19.29 16.74
C ILE A 134 13.11 -18.31 15.98
N LEU A 135 13.43 -18.01 14.72
CA LEU A 135 12.73 -16.97 13.95
C LEU A 135 11.47 -17.46 13.25
N SER A 136 11.37 -18.77 12.99
CA SER A 136 10.24 -19.38 12.29
C SER A 136 8.90 -19.08 12.97
N SER A 137 8.85 -19.19 14.30
CA SER A 137 7.63 -18.93 15.07
C SER A 137 7.10 -17.51 14.87
N THR A 138 7.96 -16.50 15.03
CA THR A 138 7.59 -15.09 14.84
C THR A 138 7.17 -14.81 13.39
N TYR A 139 7.88 -15.39 12.43
CA TYR A 139 7.55 -15.26 11.02
C TYR A 139 6.18 -15.83 10.66
N PHE A 140 5.88 -17.06 11.10
CA PHE A 140 4.58 -17.67 10.85
C PHE A 140 3.45 -16.93 11.56
N GLN A 141 3.69 -16.41 12.77
CA GLN A 141 2.72 -15.54 13.45
C GLN A 141 2.45 -14.25 12.69
N CYS A 142 3.50 -13.60 12.15
CA CYS A 142 3.37 -12.40 11.32
C CYS A 142 2.46 -12.67 10.12
N ARG A 143 2.78 -13.68 9.32
CA ARG A 143 1.99 -14.04 8.13
C ARG A 143 0.55 -14.41 8.47
N TYR A 144 0.36 -15.24 9.48
CA TYR A 144 -0.96 -15.66 9.93
C TYR A 144 -1.86 -14.48 10.36
N PHE A 145 -1.28 -13.49 11.05
CA PHE A 145 -2.03 -12.30 11.44
C PHE A 145 -2.45 -11.46 10.23
N ILE A 146 -1.54 -11.27 9.27
CA ILE A 146 -1.82 -10.49 8.05
C ILE A 146 -2.91 -11.16 7.21
N GLU A 147 -2.82 -12.47 6.98
CA GLU A 147 -3.82 -13.23 6.22
C GLU A 147 -5.22 -13.15 6.86
N ARG A 148 -5.30 -13.10 8.19
CA ARG A 148 -6.57 -12.93 8.92
C ARG A 148 -7.11 -11.51 8.97
N THR A 149 -6.34 -10.52 8.55
CA THR A 149 -6.72 -9.10 8.65
C THR A 149 -7.47 -8.60 7.42
N VAL A 150 -7.42 -9.32 6.28
CA VAL A 150 -8.11 -8.95 5.03
C VAL A 150 -9.63 -8.69 5.21
N PRO A 151 -10.39 -9.49 5.98
CA PRO A 151 -11.81 -9.20 6.19
C PRO A 151 -12.04 -7.89 6.96
N ARG A 152 -11.12 -7.53 7.87
CA ARG A 152 -11.17 -6.23 8.59
C ARG A 152 -10.80 -5.08 7.64
N CYS A 153 -9.78 -5.31 6.80
CA CYS A 153 -9.54 -4.69 5.49
C CYS A 153 -10.81 -4.17 4.84
N MET A 154 -11.53 -5.14 4.29
CA MET A 154 -12.69 -4.91 3.44
C MET A 154 -13.81 -4.18 4.18
N ASN A 155 -14.11 -4.55 5.42
CA ASN A 155 -15.18 -3.92 6.18
C ASN A 155 -14.88 -2.44 6.46
N SER A 156 -13.68 -2.13 6.96
CA SER A 156 -13.29 -0.74 7.24
C SER A 156 -13.25 0.12 5.98
N CYS A 157 -12.73 -0.42 4.88
CA CYS A 157 -12.67 0.30 3.61
C CYS A 157 -14.07 0.52 3.01
N MET A 158 -14.93 -0.50 3.03
CA MET A 158 -16.30 -0.39 2.52
C MET A 158 -17.11 0.68 3.25
N ASN A 159 -16.98 0.76 4.58
CA ASN A 159 -17.70 1.76 5.37
C ASN A 159 -17.25 3.19 5.00
N ASP A 160 -15.94 3.44 4.97
CA ASP A 160 -15.38 4.76 4.62
C ASP A 160 -15.71 5.15 3.15
N CYS A 161 -15.63 4.19 2.22
CA CYS A 161 -15.94 4.43 0.83
C CYS A 161 -17.43 4.72 0.61
N ASN A 162 -18.33 3.94 1.21
CA ASN A 162 -19.77 4.17 1.10
C ASN A 162 -20.18 5.51 1.71
N GLU A 163 -19.58 5.91 2.82
CA GLU A 163 -19.81 7.22 3.44
C GLU A 163 -19.44 8.36 2.47
N LYS A 164 -18.25 8.30 1.87
CA LYS A 164 -17.79 9.30 0.90
C LYS A 164 -18.60 9.30 -0.40
N CYS A 165 -18.99 8.11 -0.87
CA CYS A 165 -19.75 7.97 -2.11
C CYS A 165 -21.19 8.50 -2.00
N THR A 166 -21.80 8.39 -0.81
CA THR A 166 -23.18 8.88 -0.58
C THR A 166 -23.24 10.36 -0.23
N GLN A 167 -22.14 10.96 0.26
CA GLN A 167 -22.09 12.36 0.66
C GLN A 167 -21.81 13.36 -0.48
N GLY A 168 -21.40 12.89 -1.67
CA GLY A 168 -21.35 13.68 -2.92
C GLY A 168 -20.48 14.94 -2.87
#